data_AF-L5MIX5-F1
#
_entry.id   AF-L5MIX5-F1
#
_cell.length_a   1.000
_cell.length_b   1.000
_cell.length_c   1.000
_cell.angle_alpha   90.00
_cell.angle_beta   90.00
_cell.angle_gamma   90.00
#
_symmetry.space_group_name_H-M   'P 1'
#
loop_
_entity.id
_entity.type
_entity.pdbx_description
1 polymer ?
#
loop_
_entity_poly.entity_id
_entity_poly.type
_entity_poly.pdbx_seq_one_letter_code
_entity_poly.pdbx_strand_id
1 'polypeptide(L)'
;MGQPSRCRHLGDHTRRQVSRKHFRAGASGAREGQVIISLPESCLLTTDTVIRSYLGAYIAKWQPPPSPLLALCTFLVAEKHAGDRSPWKPYLEVLPKAYTCPVCLEPEVVALLPRPLEAKAREQRTRVRELFTSSRGRFSSLQPLLSEAAASVFSYRAFRWAWCTVNTRAVYMERGRRQGLSAEPDTCALAPYLDLLNNSPAVQVKAAFNEETRCYEIRTGSGCRRHEEVFICYGPHDSRRLLLEYGNLTFGWDGPSWRLLTALKLLCLEAGELVDHASEMVDRTPEDTPTEGTREDGQREEAMHAVLVQLALGANPGPGAETSIGWTETAVAAVSFPC
;
A
#
# COMPACT_ATOMS: atom_id res chain seq x y z
N MET A 1 -32.48 -18.94 27.72
CA MET A 1 -32.34 -17.49 27.89
C MET A 1 -31.03 -17.22 28.61
N GLY A 2 -30.02 -16.69 27.93
CA GLY A 2 -28.74 -16.31 28.53
C GLY A 2 -28.27 -15.03 27.86
N GLN A 3 -28.18 -13.94 28.63
CA GLN A 3 -27.76 -12.62 28.13
C GLN A 3 -26.26 -12.62 27.80
N PRO A 4 -25.81 -11.96 26.72
CA PRO A 4 -24.40 -11.75 26.47
C PRO A 4 -23.88 -10.52 27.23
N SER A 5 -22.75 -10.73 27.88
CA SER A 5 -22.02 -9.79 28.74
C SER A 5 -21.62 -8.50 28.01
N ARG A 6 -21.89 -7.35 28.65
CA ARG A 6 -21.56 -6.00 28.18
C ARG A 6 -20.05 -5.79 28.07
N CYS A 7 -19.54 -5.47 26.87
CA CYS A 7 -18.24 -4.81 26.71
C CYS A 7 -18.29 -3.41 27.33
N ARG A 8 -17.39 -3.13 28.28
CA ARG A 8 -17.22 -1.80 28.88
C ARG A 8 -16.77 -0.82 27.81
N HIS A 9 -17.50 0.29 27.68
CA HIS A 9 -17.13 1.44 26.87
C HIS A 9 -15.77 2.00 27.31
N LEU A 10 -14.80 1.98 26.39
CA LEU A 10 -13.62 2.84 26.45
C LEU A 10 -14.01 4.17 25.77
N GLY A 11 -13.74 5.25 26.49
CA GLY A 11 -14.26 6.60 26.25
C GLY A 11 -13.85 7.28 24.95
N ASP A 12 -14.62 8.31 24.65
CA ASP A 12 -14.82 9.01 23.38
C ASP A 12 -13.69 10.00 23.00
N HIS A 13 -12.42 9.59 23.07
CA HIS A 13 -11.26 10.47 22.85
C HIS A 13 -10.28 10.06 21.75
N THR A 14 -10.77 9.48 20.64
CA THR A 14 -9.93 9.18 19.45
C THR A 14 -10.57 9.56 18.11
N ARG A 15 -11.43 10.59 18.08
CA ARG A 15 -11.82 11.26 16.82
C ARG A 15 -11.04 12.56 16.63
N ARG A 16 -9.81 12.44 16.12
CA ARG A 16 -9.07 13.47 15.33
C ARG A 16 -7.62 13.02 15.14
N GLN A 17 -7.34 12.35 14.02
CA GLN A 17 -6.07 12.33 13.27
C GLN A 17 -6.08 11.13 12.31
N VAL A 18 -6.84 11.23 11.22
CA VAL A 18 -6.76 10.27 10.10
C VAL A 18 -6.11 10.97 8.92
N SER A 19 -4.88 11.46 9.12
CA SER A 19 -4.12 12.10 8.03
C SER A 19 -2.62 11.75 8.02
N ARG A 20 -2.06 11.03 9.00
CA ARG A 20 -0.68 10.52 8.91
C ARG A 20 -0.56 9.11 9.51
N LYS A 21 -0.25 8.10 8.67
CA LYS A 21 -0.15 6.66 9.03
C LYS A 21 1.17 6.35 9.75
N HIS A 22 1.31 6.78 11.00
CA HIS A 22 2.47 6.42 11.83
C HIS A 22 1.98 5.73 13.10
N PHE A 23 2.17 4.41 13.18
CA PHE A 23 1.96 3.68 14.43
C PHE A 23 3.14 3.98 15.35
N ARG A 24 2.91 4.51 16.55
CA ARG A 24 3.97 4.96 17.46
C ARG A 24 4.06 4.09 18.71
N ALA A 25 5.27 3.89 19.20
CA ALA A 25 5.53 3.17 20.44
C ALA A 25 4.88 3.92 21.62
N GLY A 26 4.35 3.14 22.57
CA GLY A 26 3.67 3.68 23.75
C GLY A 26 4.61 4.46 24.69
N ALA A 27 4.03 4.96 25.79
CA ALA A 27 4.71 5.84 26.75
C ALA A 27 6.01 5.25 27.36
N SER A 28 6.19 3.93 27.32
CA SER A 28 7.38 3.22 27.82
C SER A 28 8.39 2.80 26.74
N GLY A 29 8.13 3.09 25.46
CA GLY A 29 8.89 2.51 24.35
C GLY A 29 8.71 0.99 24.22
N ALA A 30 9.58 0.35 23.44
CA ALA A 30 9.66 -1.11 23.30
C ALA A 30 11.09 -1.62 23.54
N ARG A 31 11.23 -2.76 24.22
CA ARG A 31 12.51 -3.46 24.43
C ARG A 31 12.66 -4.61 23.44
N GLU A 32 13.90 -5.03 23.20
CA GLU A 32 14.17 -6.24 22.41
C GLU A 32 13.42 -7.46 22.96
N GLY A 33 12.86 -8.28 22.06
CA GLY A 33 12.05 -9.45 22.36
C GLY A 33 10.60 -9.16 22.78
N GLN A 34 10.26 -7.88 23.04
CA GLN A 34 8.91 -7.49 23.44
C GLN A 34 7.92 -7.66 22.28
N VAL A 35 6.72 -8.15 22.62
CA VAL A 35 5.58 -8.19 21.70
C VAL A 35 5.10 -6.75 21.47
N ILE A 36 5.17 -6.30 20.22
CA ILE A 36 4.67 -4.97 19.82
C ILE A 36 3.18 -5.05 19.51
N ILE A 37 2.77 -6.12 18.83
CA ILE A 37 1.38 -6.37 18.47
C ILE A 37 1.11 -7.87 18.63
N SER A 38 -0.06 -8.18 19.18
CA SER A 38 -0.62 -9.52 19.26
C SER A 38 -2.06 -9.44 18.80
N LEU A 39 -2.35 -10.09 17.67
CA LEU A 39 -3.67 -10.06 17.06
C LEU A 39 -4.27 -11.46 17.13
N PRO A 40 -5.40 -11.65 17.84
CA PRO A 40 -6.08 -12.94 17.89
C PRO A 40 -6.43 -13.43 16.49
N GLU A 41 -6.38 -14.75 16.26
CA GLU A 41 -6.72 -15.35 14.97
C GLU A 41 -8.11 -14.94 14.46
N SER A 42 -9.08 -14.77 15.36
CA SER A 42 -10.43 -14.33 15.03
C SER A 42 -10.50 -12.92 14.41
N CYS A 43 -9.47 -12.11 14.59
CA CYS A 43 -9.33 -10.80 13.97
C CYS A 43 -8.66 -10.86 12.59
N LEU A 44 -8.10 -12.00 12.18
CA LEU A 44 -7.48 -12.17 10.88
C LEU A 44 -8.52 -12.48 9.81
N LEU A 45 -8.37 -11.86 8.64
CA LEU A 45 -9.12 -12.22 7.45
C LEU A 45 -8.28 -13.23 6.65
N THR A 46 -8.74 -14.48 6.68
CA THR A 46 -8.08 -15.64 6.05
C THR A 46 -9.05 -16.38 5.14
N THR A 47 -8.58 -17.37 4.40
CA THR A 47 -9.44 -18.29 3.67
C THR A 47 -10.46 -19.01 4.55
N ASP A 48 -10.15 -19.30 5.82
CA ASP A 48 -11.10 -19.88 6.78
C ASP A 48 -12.26 -18.91 7.04
N THR A 49 -11.95 -17.62 7.20
CA THR A 49 -12.94 -16.53 7.28
C THR A 49 -13.84 -16.53 6.05
N VAL A 50 -13.26 -16.67 4.85
CA VAL A 50 -14.03 -16.71 3.59
C VAL A 50 -14.95 -17.93 3.52
N ILE A 51 -14.42 -19.13 3.79
CA ILE A 51 -15.16 -20.38 3.69
C ILE A 51 -16.26 -20.50 4.75
N ARG A 52 -16.09 -19.90 5.94
CA ARG A 52 -17.13 -19.85 6.98
C ARG A 52 -18.17 -18.75 6.74
N SER A 53 -17.92 -17.83 5.81
CA SER A 53 -18.86 -16.76 5.48
C SER A 53 -20.02 -17.24 4.61
N TYR A 54 -20.96 -16.33 4.35
CA TYR A 54 -22.06 -16.56 3.41
C TYR A 54 -21.60 -16.86 1.97
N LEU A 55 -20.36 -16.52 1.60
CA LEU A 55 -19.77 -16.87 0.30
C LEU A 55 -19.31 -18.33 0.22
N GLY A 56 -19.01 -18.97 1.36
CA GLY A 56 -18.38 -20.29 1.40
C GLY A 56 -19.17 -21.36 0.64
N ALA A 57 -20.49 -21.36 0.77
CA ALA A 57 -21.37 -22.31 0.10
C ALA A 57 -21.38 -22.15 -1.44
N TYR A 58 -21.07 -20.95 -1.96
CA TYR A 58 -20.94 -20.70 -3.39
C TYR A 58 -19.54 -21.06 -3.88
N ILE A 59 -18.51 -20.63 -3.15
CA ILE A 59 -17.11 -20.92 -3.46
C ILE A 59 -16.86 -22.43 -3.53
N ALA A 60 -17.44 -23.20 -2.61
CA ALA A 60 -17.31 -24.65 -2.58
C ALA A 60 -17.88 -25.35 -3.84
N LYS A 61 -18.76 -24.69 -4.60
CA LYS A 61 -19.34 -25.23 -5.84
C LYS A 61 -18.55 -24.86 -7.09
N TRP A 62 -17.57 -23.96 -6.99
CA TRP A 62 -16.81 -23.51 -8.15
C TRP A 62 -15.88 -24.60 -8.66
N GLN A 63 -15.90 -24.84 -9.97
CA GLN A 63 -15.02 -25.79 -10.63
C GLN A 63 -14.27 -25.14 -11.80
N PRO A 64 -12.93 -25.30 -11.87
CA PRO A 64 -12.06 -25.88 -10.83
C PRO A 64 -12.06 -25.03 -9.54
N PRO A 65 -11.65 -25.60 -8.39
CA PRO A 65 -11.59 -24.89 -7.11
C PRO A 65 -10.73 -23.63 -7.23
N PRO A 66 -11.13 -22.49 -6.63
CA PRO A 66 -10.37 -21.25 -6.73
C PRO A 66 -9.08 -21.31 -5.93
N SER A 67 -8.12 -20.48 -6.31
CA SER A 67 -6.93 -20.25 -5.50
C SER A 67 -7.28 -19.53 -4.18
N PRO A 68 -6.48 -19.71 -3.12
CA PRO A 68 -6.59 -18.92 -1.88
C PRO A 68 -6.66 -17.42 -2.15
N LEU A 69 -5.82 -16.92 -3.06
CA LEU A 69 -5.80 -15.52 -3.49
C LEU A 69 -7.13 -15.08 -4.10
N LEU A 70 -7.69 -15.87 -5.02
CA LEU A 70 -8.98 -15.55 -5.64
C LEU A 70 -10.11 -15.54 -4.60
N ALA A 71 -10.09 -16.46 -3.64
CA ALA A 71 -11.08 -16.50 -2.55
C ALA A 71 -11.00 -15.23 -1.68
N LEU A 72 -9.81 -14.83 -1.25
CA LEU A 72 -9.59 -13.60 -0.48
C LEU A 72 -10.02 -12.36 -1.27
N CYS A 73 -9.63 -12.23 -2.53
CA CYS A 73 -10.02 -11.11 -3.39
C CYS A 73 -11.54 -11.04 -3.57
N THR A 74 -12.19 -12.17 -3.78
CA THR A 74 -13.65 -12.25 -3.92
C THR A 74 -14.33 -11.75 -2.65
N PHE A 75 -13.88 -12.21 -1.49
CA PHE A 75 -14.42 -11.81 -0.21
C PHE A 75 -14.27 -10.30 0.03
N LEU A 76 -13.09 -9.73 -0.23
CA LEU A 76 -12.87 -8.30 -0.09
C LEU A 76 -13.80 -7.45 -0.96
N VAL A 77 -14.03 -7.86 -2.22
CA VAL A 77 -14.96 -7.15 -3.12
C VAL A 77 -16.39 -7.24 -2.60
N ALA A 78 -16.83 -8.43 -2.19
CA ALA A 78 -18.17 -8.65 -1.66
C ALA A 78 -18.43 -7.86 -0.37
N GLU A 79 -17.50 -7.91 0.59
CA GLU A 79 -17.61 -7.17 1.85
C GLU A 79 -17.57 -5.65 1.64
N LYS A 80 -16.74 -5.18 0.70
CA LYS A 80 -16.73 -3.76 0.34
C LYS A 80 -18.06 -3.30 -0.27
N HIS A 81 -18.69 -4.15 -1.08
CA HIS A 81 -20.03 -3.88 -1.62
C HIS A 81 -21.13 -3.98 -0.56
N ALA A 82 -20.99 -4.89 0.43
CA ALA A 82 -21.96 -5.02 1.51
C ALA A 82 -22.07 -3.76 2.38
N GLY A 83 -21.01 -2.93 2.44
CA GLY A 83 -21.01 -1.62 3.07
C GLY A 83 -21.28 -1.72 4.57
N ASP A 84 -22.31 -1.00 5.05
CA ASP A 84 -22.72 -0.98 6.46
C ASP A 84 -23.14 -2.35 7.02
N ARG A 85 -23.47 -3.30 6.13
CA ARG A 85 -23.81 -4.67 6.51
C ARG A 85 -22.58 -5.54 6.75
N SER A 86 -21.39 -5.08 6.32
CA SER A 86 -20.16 -5.83 6.50
C SER A 86 -19.63 -5.69 7.93
N PRO A 87 -19.39 -6.80 8.66
CA PRO A 87 -18.67 -6.74 9.92
C PRO A 87 -17.20 -6.29 9.74
N TRP A 88 -16.68 -6.38 8.51
CA TRP A 88 -15.32 -5.95 8.15
C TRP A 88 -15.23 -4.48 7.76
N LYS A 89 -16.34 -3.73 7.75
CA LYS A 89 -16.37 -2.31 7.40
C LYS A 89 -15.27 -1.49 8.09
N PRO A 90 -15.03 -1.59 9.43
CA PRO A 90 -13.99 -0.80 10.09
C PRO A 90 -12.58 -1.05 9.52
N TYR A 91 -12.29 -2.28 9.13
CA TYR A 91 -11.03 -2.63 8.48
C TYR A 91 -10.98 -2.10 7.04
N LEU A 92 -12.05 -2.30 6.26
CA LEU A 92 -12.11 -1.88 4.87
C LEU A 92 -12.03 -0.36 4.69
N GLU A 93 -12.51 0.41 5.67
CA GLU A 93 -12.47 1.87 5.63
C GLU A 93 -11.06 2.44 5.77
N VAL A 94 -10.18 1.78 6.56
CA VAL A 94 -8.79 2.22 6.77
C VAL A 94 -7.84 1.77 5.66
N LEU A 95 -8.25 0.83 4.81
CA LEU A 95 -7.47 0.41 3.64
C LEU A 95 -7.31 1.55 2.62
N PRO A 96 -6.19 1.59 1.87
CA PRO A 96 -6.01 2.55 0.80
C PRO A 96 -7.15 2.49 -0.23
N LYS A 97 -7.55 3.67 -0.72
CA LYS A 97 -8.52 3.75 -1.82
C LYS A 97 -7.88 3.42 -3.16
N ALA A 98 -6.59 3.76 -3.32
CA ALA A 98 -5.77 3.48 -4.49
C ALA A 98 -4.40 2.92 -4.08
N TYR A 99 -3.71 2.32 -5.06
CA TYR A 99 -2.41 1.68 -4.91
C TYR A 99 -1.47 2.15 -6.02
N THR A 100 -0.18 2.25 -5.69
CA THR A 100 0.89 2.68 -6.60
C THR A 100 1.65 1.50 -7.22
N CYS A 101 1.19 0.26 -7.01
CA CYS A 101 1.79 -0.92 -7.64
C CYS A 101 1.75 -0.79 -9.18
N PRO A 102 2.75 -1.28 -9.92
CA PRO A 102 2.79 -1.19 -11.39
C PRO A 102 1.55 -1.75 -12.12
N VAL A 103 0.83 -2.70 -11.52
CA VAL A 103 -0.47 -3.17 -12.02
C VAL A 103 -1.55 -2.07 -12.08
N CYS A 104 -1.43 -1.04 -11.25
CA CYS A 104 -2.36 0.08 -11.14
C CYS A 104 -2.04 1.26 -12.04
N LEU A 105 -0.77 1.41 -12.44
CA LEU A 105 -0.28 2.55 -13.23
C LEU A 105 -0.89 2.59 -14.64
N GLU A 106 -0.86 3.73 -15.31
CA GLU A 106 -1.23 3.78 -16.72
C GLU A 106 -0.15 3.15 -17.61
N PRO A 107 -0.51 2.53 -18.77
CA PRO A 107 0.45 1.89 -19.67
C PRO A 107 1.62 2.79 -20.08
N GLU A 108 1.38 4.08 -20.24
CA GLU A 108 2.36 5.10 -20.61
C GLU A 108 3.39 5.28 -19.48
N VAL A 109 2.93 5.31 -18.23
CA VAL A 109 3.81 5.39 -17.04
C VAL A 109 4.63 4.11 -16.90
N VAL A 110 4.04 2.94 -17.16
CA VAL A 110 4.77 1.66 -17.14
C VAL A 110 5.86 1.63 -18.21
N ALA A 111 5.63 2.22 -19.38
CA ALA A 111 6.62 2.31 -20.46
C ALA A 111 7.84 3.20 -20.12
N LEU A 112 7.74 4.04 -19.08
CA LEU A 112 8.88 4.82 -18.57
C LEU A 112 9.79 4.01 -17.63
N LEU A 113 9.37 2.81 -17.20
CA LEU A 113 10.19 1.96 -16.33
C LEU A 113 11.37 1.36 -17.11
N PRO A 114 12.51 1.08 -16.44
CA PRO A 114 13.58 0.29 -17.05
C PRO A 114 13.05 -1.04 -17.62
N ARG A 115 13.50 -1.43 -18.82
CA ARG A 115 12.97 -2.59 -19.57
C ARG A 115 12.70 -3.85 -18.73
N PRO A 116 13.58 -4.29 -17.80
CA PRO A 116 13.31 -5.47 -16.99
C PRO A 116 12.13 -5.29 -16.01
N LEU A 117 11.93 -4.08 -15.49
CA LEU A 117 10.82 -3.75 -14.60
C LEU A 117 9.52 -3.56 -15.39
N GLU A 118 9.60 -2.90 -16.54
CA GLU A 118 8.48 -2.77 -17.48
C GLU A 118 7.93 -4.16 -17.85
N ALA A 119 8.80 -5.09 -18.28
CA ALA A 119 8.40 -6.44 -18.66
C ALA A 119 7.67 -7.17 -17.53
N LYS A 120 8.21 -7.11 -16.30
CA LYS A 120 7.58 -7.71 -15.12
C LYS A 120 6.25 -7.04 -14.76
N ALA A 121 6.15 -5.73 -14.85
CA ALA A 121 4.92 -4.99 -14.60
C ALA A 121 3.82 -5.37 -15.60
N ARG A 122 4.18 -5.50 -16.89
CA ARG A 122 3.27 -5.97 -17.95
C ARG A 122 2.82 -7.41 -17.70
N GLU A 123 3.75 -8.30 -17.35
CA GLU A 123 3.44 -9.69 -17.03
C GLU A 123 2.48 -9.80 -15.83
N GLN A 124 2.76 -9.09 -14.74
CA GLN A 124 1.88 -9.06 -13.56
C GLN A 124 0.48 -8.55 -13.93
N ARG A 125 0.39 -7.49 -14.74
CA ARG A 125 -0.88 -6.95 -15.23
C ARG A 125 -1.67 -7.97 -16.04
N THR A 126 -1.01 -8.67 -16.95
CA THR A 126 -1.62 -9.74 -17.76
C THR A 126 -2.18 -10.83 -16.85
N ARG A 127 -1.36 -11.35 -15.91
CA ARG A 127 -1.79 -12.39 -14.96
C ARG A 127 -3.01 -11.98 -14.14
N VAL A 128 -3.04 -10.76 -13.60
CA VAL A 128 -4.18 -10.24 -12.82
C VAL A 128 -5.43 -10.10 -13.68
N ARG A 129 -5.28 -9.66 -14.93
CA ARG A 129 -6.39 -9.52 -15.88
C ARG A 129 -6.94 -10.85 -16.34
N GLU A 130 -6.10 -11.85 -16.57
CA GLU A 130 -6.50 -13.22 -16.91
C GLU A 130 -7.21 -13.89 -15.74
N LEU A 131 -6.70 -13.75 -14.51
CA LEU A 131 -7.34 -14.26 -13.30
C LEU A 131 -8.75 -13.68 -13.13
N PHE A 132 -8.91 -12.37 -13.35
CA PHE A 132 -10.22 -11.72 -13.36
C PHE A 132 -11.13 -12.26 -14.46
N THR A 133 -10.65 -12.25 -15.70
CA THR A 133 -11.45 -12.57 -16.90
C THR A 133 -11.95 -14.02 -16.87
N SER A 134 -11.07 -14.95 -16.47
CA SER A 134 -11.39 -16.37 -16.31
C SER A 134 -12.32 -16.66 -15.12
N SER A 135 -12.42 -15.72 -14.16
CA SER A 135 -13.28 -15.87 -12.98
C SER A 135 -14.66 -15.22 -13.11
N ARG A 136 -14.96 -14.56 -14.24
CA ARG A 136 -16.25 -13.88 -14.44
C ARG A 136 -17.46 -14.78 -14.22
N GLY A 137 -17.44 -16.01 -14.74
CA GLY A 137 -18.52 -16.98 -14.55
C GLY A 137 -18.75 -17.33 -13.06
N ARG A 138 -17.66 -17.42 -12.28
CA ARG A 138 -17.71 -17.64 -10.84
C ARG A 138 -18.33 -16.44 -10.13
N PHE A 139 -17.94 -15.22 -10.48
CA PHE A 139 -18.53 -14.00 -9.91
C PHE A 139 -20.03 -13.88 -10.24
N SER A 140 -20.44 -14.21 -11.46
CA SER A 140 -21.87 -14.22 -11.84
C SER A 140 -22.71 -15.17 -10.98
N SER A 141 -22.14 -16.28 -10.52
CA SER A 141 -22.85 -17.21 -9.62
C SER A 141 -23.19 -16.61 -8.25
N LEU A 142 -22.53 -15.51 -7.86
CA LEU A 142 -22.78 -14.80 -6.61
C LEU A 142 -23.93 -13.79 -6.71
N GLN A 143 -24.52 -13.59 -7.89
CA GLN A 143 -25.62 -12.64 -8.11
C GLN A 143 -26.73 -12.69 -7.05
N PRO A 144 -27.19 -13.85 -6.56
CA PRO A 144 -28.26 -13.90 -5.54
C PRO A 144 -27.90 -13.24 -4.20
N LEU A 145 -26.61 -12.99 -3.95
CA LEU A 145 -26.11 -12.37 -2.72
C LEU A 145 -25.94 -10.85 -2.83
N LEU A 146 -26.09 -10.30 -4.03
CA LEU A 146 -25.74 -8.92 -4.36
C LEU A 146 -27.00 -8.09 -4.59
N SER A 147 -26.98 -6.84 -4.13
CA SER A 147 -28.05 -5.87 -4.42
C SER A 147 -27.94 -5.25 -5.81
N GLU A 148 -26.77 -5.38 -6.44
CA GLU A 148 -26.48 -4.87 -7.78
C GLU A 148 -26.05 -6.01 -8.71
N ALA A 149 -25.96 -5.73 -10.02
CA ALA A 149 -25.46 -6.70 -10.99
C ALA A 149 -24.03 -7.17 -10.63
N ALA A 150 -23.80 -8.47 -10.66
CA ALA A 150 -22.52 -9.09 -10.30
C ALA A 150 -21.36 -8.53 -11.14
N ALA A 151 -21.60 -8.20 -12.41
CA ALA A 151 -20.62 -7.58 -13.28
C ALA A 151 -20.22 -6.15 -12.85
N SER A 152 -21.15 -5.41 -12.22
CA SER A 152 -20.87 -4.07 -11.68
C SER A 152 -20.08 -4.16 -10.38
N VAL A 153 -20.50 -5.05 -9.48
CA VAL A 153 -19.83 -5.28 -8.19
C VAL A 153 -18.42 -5.82 -8.40
N PHE A 154 -18.30 -6.92 -9.15
CA PHE A 154 -17.04 -7.55 -9.52
C PHE A 154 -16.51 -6.97 -10.84
N SER A 155 -16.31 -5.65 -10.86
CA SER A 155 -15.59 -4.97 -11.94
C SER A 155 -14.09 -5.26 -11.88
N TYR A 156 -13.38 -5.12 -13.00
CA TYR A 156 -11.93 -5.26 -13.01
C TYR A 156 -11.25 -4.27 -12.06
N ARG A 157 -11.79 -3.06 -11.92
CA ARG A 157 -11.31 -2.04 -10.97
C ARG A 157 -11.41 -2.53 -9.52
N ALA A 158 -12.57 -3.09 -9.14
CA ALA A 158 -12.77 -3.62 -7.79
C ALA A 158 -11.87 -4.84 -7.51
N PHE A 159 -11.75 -5.75 -8.48
CA PHE A 159 -10.87 -6.91 -8.36
C PHE A 159 -9.39 -6.52 -8.26
N ARG A 160 -8.92 -5.58 -9.10
CA ARG A 160 -7.54 -5.06 -9.05
C ARG A 160 -7.24 -4.43 -7.69
N TRP A 161 -8.18 -3.66 -7.13
CA TRP A 161 -8.04 -3.12 -5.78
C TRP A 161 -7.90 -4.23 -4.73
N ALA A 162 -8.76 -5.25 -4.77
CA ALA A 162 -8.70 -6.36 -3.82
C ALA A 162 -7.40 -7.16 -3.95
N TRP A 163 -6.94 -7.41 -5.19
CA TRP A 163 -5.66 -8.07 -5.45
C TRP A 163 -4.50 -7.27 -4.86
N CYS A 164 -4.46 -5.95 -5.09
CA CYS A 164 -3.42 -5.09 -4.50
C CYS A 164 -3.48 -5.09 -2.97
N THR A 165 -4.68 -5.10 -2.38
CA THR A 165 -4.84 -5.25 -0.93
C THR A 165 -4.18 -6.52 -0.43
N VAL A 166 -4.53 -7.69 -0.99
CA VAL A 166 -3.92 -8.96 -0.56
C VAL A 166 -2.41 -8.95 -0.78
N ASN A 167 -1.96 -8.52 -1.96
CA ASN A 167 -0.54 -8.57 -2.34
C ASN A 167 0.35 -7.69 -1.45
N THR A 168 -0.15 -6.51 -1.07
CA THR A 168 0.65 -5.49 -0.36
C THR A 168 0.54 -5.60 1.17
N ARG A 169 -0.50 -6.28 1.69
CA ARG A 169 -0.85 -6.27 3.14
C ARG A 169 -0.95 -7.63 3.78
N ALA A 170 -0.98 -8.72 3.01
CA ALA A 170 -1.02 -10.04 3.61
C ALA A 170 0.26 -10.30 4.38
N VAL A 171 0.10 -10.75 5.62
CA VAL A 171 1.18 -11.35 6.38
C VAL A 171 1.31 -12.82 6.02
N TYR A 172 2.52 -13.34 6.08
CA TYR A 172 2.77 -14.76 5.91
C TYR A 172 2.24 -15.51 7.13
N MET A 173 1.31 -16.43 6.88
CA MET A 173 0.77 -17.36 7.86
C MET A 173 0.51 -18.69 7.17
N GLU A 174 1.36 -19.68 7.40
CA GLU A 174 1.18 -21.02 6.85
C GLU A 174 -0.05 -21.70 7.46
N ARG A 175 -0.89 -22.27 6.60
CA ARG A 175 -2.06 -23.04 7.02
C ARG A 175 -2.16 -24.34 6.24
N GLY A 176 -2.80 -25.32 6.88
CA GLY A 176 -3.16 -26.56 6.21
C GLY A 176 -4.15 -26.34 5.07
N ARG A 177 -4.05 -27.18 4.04
CA ARG A 177 -4.94 -27.15 2.87
C ARG A 177 -6.41 -27.16 3.29
N ARG A 178 -7.22 -26.28 2.69
CA ARG A 178 -8.67 -26.23 2.91
C ARG A 178 -9.43 -26.96 1.80
N GLN A 179 -10.46 -27.70 2.20
CA GLN A 179 -11.40 -28.28 1.25
C GLN A 179 -12.15 -27.14 0.53
N GLY A 180 -12.38 -27.31 -0.78
CA GLY A 180 -13.02 -26.29 -1.62
C GLY A 180 -12.08 -25.25 -2.23
N LEU A 181 -10.78 -25.29 -1.92
CA LEU A 181 -9.74 -24.46 -2.57
C LEU A 181 -8.78 -25.32 -3.41
N SER A 182 -8.03 -24.66 -4.30
CA SER A 182 -7.00 -25.29 -5.12
C SER A 182 -5.85 -25.84 -4.26
N ALA A 183 -4.90 -26.54 -4.89
CA ALA A 183 -3.72 -27.07 -4.21
C ALA A 183 -2.62 -26.02 -3.98
N GLU A 184 -2.86 -24.75 -4.35
CA GLU A 184 -1.91 -23.67 -4.14
C GLU A 184 -1.67 -23.40 -2.64
N PRO A 185 -0.47 -22.94 -2.24
CA PRO A 185 -0.17 -22.63 -0.85
C PRO A 185 -1.11 -21.58 -0.26
N ASP A 186 -1.74 -21.93 0.87
CA ASP A 186 -2.59 -21.02 1.64
C ASP A 186 -1.77 -20.35 2.74
N THR A 187 -1.11 -19.25 2.38
CA THR A 187 -0.09 -18.58 3.20
C THR A 187 -0.41 -17.13 3.51
N CYS A 188 -1.53 -16.60 3.02
CA CYS A 188 -1.88 -15.20 3.14
C CYS A 188 -2.95 -15.00 4.21
N ALA A 189 -2.67 -14.11 5.16
CA ALA A 189 -3.66 -13.58 6.10
C ALA A 189 -3.62 -12.05 6.06
N LEU A 190 -4.78 -11.41 5.94
CA LEU A 190 -4.88 -9.98 6.20
C LEU A 190 -5.03 -9.77 7.71
N ALA A 191 -4.17 -8.94 8.26
CA ALA A 191 -4.08 -8.68 9.69
C ALA A 191 -4.42 -7.20 9.96
N PRO A 192 -5.71 -6.88 10.19
CA PRO A 192 -6.14 -5.52 10.50
C PRO A 192 -5.26 -4.87 11.59
N TYR A 193 -4.94 -3.59 11.41
CA TYR A 193 -4.04 -2.79 12.25
C TYR A 193 -2.56 -3.13 12.13
N LEU A 194 -2.21 -4.41 12.03
CA LEU A 194 -0.82 -4.84 11.81
C LEU A 194 -0.33 -4.40 10.43
N ASP A 195 -1.18 -4.52 9.42
CA ASP A 195 -0.92 -4.11 8.04
C ASP A 195 -0.80 -2.59 7.81
N LEU A 196 -0.86 -1.79 8.89
CA LEU A 196 -0.58 -0.36 8.91
C LEU A 196 0.86 -0.04 9.31
N LEU A 197 1.63 -1.01 9.81
CA LEU A 197 3.03 -0.82 10.19
C LEU A 197 3.89 -0.65 8.93
N ASN A 198 4.68 0.43 8.88
CA ASN A 198 5.53 0.73 7.73
C ASN A 198 6.80 -0.14 7.72
N ASN A 199 7.39 -0.31 6.54
CA ASN A 199 8.60 -1.09 6.35
C ASN A 199 9.87 -0.28 6.65
N SER A 200 10.83 -0.88 7.36
CA SER A 200 12.21 -0.40 7.43
C SER A 200 13.19 -1.58 7.34
N PRO A 201 14.13 -1.60 6.39
CA PRO A 201 15.09 -2.69 6.24
C PRO A 201 16.09 -2.77 7.40
N ALA A 202 16.22 -1.69 8.20
CA ALA A 202 17.12 -1.63 9.34
C ALA A 202 16.55 -2.30 10.60
N VAL A 203 15.24 -2.59 10.64
CA VAL A 203 14.58 -3.15 11.81
C VAL A 203 14.52 -4.66 11.72
N GLN A 204 14.89 -5.34 12.80
CA GLN A 204 14.70 -6.78 12.94
C GLN A 204 13.39 -7.04 13.68
N VAL A 205 12.57 -7.94 13.15
CA VAL A 205 11.34 -8.39 13.80
C VAL A 205 11.18 -9.89 13.62
N LYS A 206 10.52 -10.53 14.59
CA LYS A 206 9.97 -11.87 14.44
C LYS A 206 8.45 -11.76 14.36
N ALA A 207 7.91 -11.96 13.16
CA ALA A 207 6.48 -12.02 12.90
C ALA A 207 6.08 -13.48 12.67
N ALA A 208 5.17 -14.01 13.48
CA ALA A 208 4.71 -15.39 13.34
C ALA A 208 3.34 -15.58 14.00
N PHE A 209 2.63 -16.60 13.53
CA PHE A 209 1.48 -17.11 14.26
C PHE A 209 1.95 -18.00 15.41
N ASN A 210 1.47 -17.70 16.62
CA ASN A 210 1.75 -18.46 17.82
C ASN A 210 0.59 -19.44 18.07
N GLU A 211 0.86 -20.74 17.92
CA GLU A 211 -0.15 -21.79 18.08
C GLU A 211 -0.66 -21.93 19.52
N GLU A 212 0.16 -21.62 20.52
CA GLU A 212 -0.22 -21.70 21.94
C GLU A 212 -1.20 -20.59 22.31
N THR A 213 -0.91 -19.35 21.90
CA THR A 213 -1.74 -18.18 22.20
C THR A 213 -2.85 -17.93 21.17
N ARG A 214 -2.83 -18.64 20.05
CA ARG A 214 -3.70 -18.44 18.88
C ARG A 214 -3.73 -16.99 18.39
N CYS A 215 -2.56 -16.36 18.42
CA CYS A 215 -2.38 -14.96 18.01
C CYS A 215 -1.28 -14.84 16.94
N TYR A 216 -1.45 -13.90 16.01
CA TYR A 216 -0.36 -13.44 15.18
C TYR A 216 0.42 -12.36 15.93
N GLU A 217 1.69 -12.61 16.20
CA GLU A 217 2.53 -11.76 17.03
C GLU A 217 3.68 -11.17 16.21
N ILE A 218 3.96 -9.87 16.43
CA ILE A 218 5.23 -9.26 16.03
C ILE A 218 6.02 -8.92 17.27
N ARG A 219 7.23 -9.48 17.34
CA ARG A 219 8.22 -9.18 18.37
C ARG A 219 9.35 -8.37 17.76
N THR A 220 9.72 -7.28 18.42
CA THR A 220 10.85 -6.48 17.97
C THR A 220 12.17 -7.17 18.30
N GLY A 221 13.13 -7.13 17.38
CA GLY A 221 14.53 -7.50 17.61
C GLY A 221 15.39 -6.30 18.00
N SER A 222 14.80 -5.11 18.17
CA SER A 222 15.52 -3.89 18.55
C SER A 222 14.68 -3.00 19.48
N GLY A 223 15.33 -2.17 20.30
CA GLY A 223 14.63 -1.21 21.13
C GLY A 223 14.01 -0.08 20.29
N CYS A 224 12.83 0.39 20.66
CA CYS A 224 12.19 1.58 20.08
C CYS A 224 11.94 2.61 21.18
N ARG A 225 12.31 3.87 20.96
CA ARG A 225 12.10 4.90 22.00
C ARG A 225 10.62 5.22 22.10
N ARG A 226 10.26 5.77 23.25
CA ARG A 226 8.92 6.32 23.49
C ARG A 226 8.50 7.26 22.35
N HIS A 227 7.28 7.08 21.85
CA HIS A 227 6.65 7.90 20.79
C HIS A 227 7.32 7.84 19.41
N GLU A 228 8.38 7.05 19.22
CA GLU A 228 8.93 6.80 17.89
C GLU A 228 7.99 5.92 17.08
N GLU A 229 8.02 6.10 15.76
CA GLU A 229 7.27 5.22 14.87
C GLU A 229 7.83 3.79 14.97
N VAL A 230 6.92 2.83 15.07
CA VAL A 230 7.26 1.41 15.01
C VAL A 230 7.28 1.00 13.55
N PHE A 231 8.45 0.58 13.10
CA PHE A 231 8.62 -0.06 11.81
C PHE A 231 8.70 -1.58 11.98
N ILE A 232 8.37 -2.30 10.91
CA ILE A 232 8.64 -3.73 10.77
C ILE A 232 9.48 -3.96 9.52
N CYS A 233 10.10 -5.13 9.39
CA CYS A 233 10.71 -5.54 8.12
C CYS A 233 9.74 -6.48 7.39
N TYR A 234 9.36 -6.13 6.18
CA TYR A 234 8.48 -6.95 5.32
C TYR A 234 9.19 -8.20 4.78
N GLY A 235 10.52 -8.26 4.94
CA GLY A 235 11.37 -9.35 4.48
C GLY A 235 12.62 -8.82 3.76
N PRO A 236 13.58 -9.69 3.45
CA PRO A 236 14.78 -9.34 2.69
C PRO A 236 14.41 -9.13 1.21
N HIS A 237 13.76 -8.03 0.90
CA HIS A 237 13.31 -7.68 -0.45
C HIS A 237 14.19 -6.60 -1.06
N ASP A 238 14.55 -6.78 -2.32
CA ASP A 238 15.22 -5.73 -3.10
C ASP A 238 14.21 -4.64 -3.50
N SER A 239 14.71 -3.47 -3.90
CA SER A 239 13.86 -2.34 -4.31
C SER A 239 12.95 -2.69 -5.50
N ARG A 240 13.36 -3.65 -6.34
CA ARG A 240 12.56 -4.12 -7.49
C ARG A 240 11.31 -4.85 -7.03
N ARG A 241 11.45 -5.79 -6.09
CA ARG A 241 10.35 -6.54 -5.49
C ARG A 241 9.44 -5.63 -4.68
N LEU A 242 10.00 -4.68 -3.93
CA LEU A 242 9.19 -3.73 -3.17
C LEU A 242 8.35 -2.83 -4.09
N LEU A 243 8.90 -2.37 -5.22
CA LEU A 243 8.13 -1.59 -6.19
C LEU A 243 7.02 -2.45 -6.81
N LEU A 244 7.37 -3.64 -7.31
CA LEU A 244 6.43 -4.51 -8.02
C LEU A 244 5.31 -5.03 -7.12
N GLU A 245 5.62 -5.41 -5.88
CA GLU A 245 4.66 -6.08 -5.00
C GLU A 245 4.00 -5.15 -3.98
N TYR A 246 4.72 -4.12 -3.51
CA TYR A 246 4.24 -3.23 -2.45
C TYR A 246 3.93 -1.81 -2.95
N GLY A 247 4.28 -1.48 -4.21
CA GLY A 247 4.16 -0.11 -4.72
C GLY A 247 5.07 0.89 -4.00
N ASN A 248 6.07 0.38 -3.25
CA ASN A 248 6.99 1.15 -2.43
C ASN A 248 8.42 0.95 -2.93
N LEU A 249 9.19 2.03 -3.02
CA LEU A 249 10.65 1.93 -3.13
C LEU A 249 11.23 2.13 -1.73
N THR A 250 12.00 1.16 -1.21
CA THR A 250 12.90 1.45 -0.08
C THR A 250 14.15 2.12 -0.61
N PHE A 251 14.49 3.24 0.02
CA PHE A 251 15.70 4.00 -0.27
C PHE A 251 16.82 3.43 0.61
N GLY A 252 17.74 2.71 -0.03
CA GLY A 252 19.09 2.50 0.47
C GLY A 252 20.07 3.35 -0.36
N TRP A 253 21.30 3.51 0.11
CA TRP A 253 22.35 4.28 -0.58
C TRP A 253 22.63 3.80 -2.03
N ASP A 254 22.21 2.57 -2.38
CA ASP A 254 22.41 1.97 -3.71
C ASP A 254 21.10 1.76 -4.54
N GLY A 255 19.98 2.44 -4.23
CA GLY A 255 18.66 2.25 -4.89
C GLY A 255 17.97 3.54 -5.38
N PRO A 256 16.98 3.48 -6.30
CA PRO A 256 16.68 4.56 -7.25
C PRO A 256 16.19 5.83 -6.58
N SER A 257 16.64 6.96 -7.12
CA SER A 257 16.54 8.29 -6.50
C SER A 257 15.10 8.71 -6.19
N TRP A 258 14.94 9.47 -5.12
CA TRP A 258 13.70 10.17 -4.73
C TRP A 258 12.97 10.84 -5.91
N ARG A 259 13.70 11.25 -6.95
CA ARG A 259 13.17 11.86 -8.19
C ARG A 259 12.22 10.92 -8.95
N LEU A 260 12.51 9.61 -8.99
CA LEU A 260 11.64 8.63 -9.66
C LEU A 260 10.33 8.43 -8.89
N LEU A 261 10.39 8.43 -7.56
CA LEU A 261 9.20 8.29 -6.72
C LEU A 261 8.35 9.57 -6.77
N THR A 262 8.98 10.75 -6.76
CA THR A 262 8.27 12.04 -6.93
C THR A 262 7.61 12.10 -8.30
N ALA A 263 8.32 11.72 -9.37
CA ALA A 263 7.74 11.67 -10.72
C ALA A 263 6.57 10.67 -10.79
N LEU A 264 6.72 9.46 -10.27
CA LEU A 264 5.64 8.46 -10.24
C LEU A 264 4.44 8.92 -9.41
N LYS A 265 4.67 9.52 -8.23
CA LYS A 265 3.59 10.06 -7.39
C LYS A 265 2.86 11.21 -8.09
N LEU A 266 3.57 12.15 -8.69
CA LEU A 266 2.98 13.27 -9.43
C LEU A 266 2.19 12.80 -10.65
N LEU A 267 2.66 11.75 -11.35
CA LEU A 267 1.96 11.14 -12.49
C LEU A 267 0.75 10.28 -12.11
N CYS A 268 0.60 9.90 -10.83
CA CYS A 268 -0.50 9.06 -10.34
C CYS A 268 -1.61 9.81 -9.61
N LEU A 269 -1.45 11.12 -9.37
CA LEU A 269 -2.46 11.95 -8.73
C LEU A 269 -3.38 12.55 -9.79
N GLU A 270 -4.70 12.44 -9.60
CA GLU A 270 -5.65 13.23 -10.39
C GLU A 270 -5.46 14.72 -10.06
N ALA A 271 -5.68 15.61 -11.04
CA ALA A 271 -5.31 17.03 -11.00
C ALA A 271 -5.84 17.82 -9.77
N GLY A 272 -6.82 17.30 -9.03
CA GLY A 272 -7.35 17.91 -7.80
C GLY A 272 -6.54 17.65 -6.52
N GLU A 273 -5.67 16.63 -6.48
CA GLU A 273 -4.85 16.30 -5.28
C GLU A 273 -3.45 16.96 -5.30
N LEU A 274 -3.09 17.63 -6.40
CA LEU A 274 -1.79 18.28 -6.57
C LEU A 274 -1.62 19.52 -5.68
N VAL A 275 -2.71 20.24 -5.42
CA VAL A 275 -2.71 21.53 -4.69
C VAL A 275 -2.47 21.33 -3.19
N ASP A 276 -2.99 20.24 -2.61
CA ASP A 276 -2.81 19.93 -1.19
C ASP A 276 -1.38 19.46 -0.90
N HIS A 277 -0.76 18.72 -1.82
CA HIS A 277 0.60 18.23 -1.62
C HIS A 277 1.68 19.30 -1.85
N ALA A 278 1.44 20.24 -2.77
CA ALA A 278 2.27 21.43 -2.92
C ALA A 278 2.21 22.32 -1.67
N SER A 279 1.03 22.47 -1.08
CA SER A 279 0.84 23.22 0.18
C SER A 279 1.54 22.56 1.37
N GLU A 280 1.53 21.22 1.46
CA GLU A 280 2.20 20.48 2.55
C GLU A 280 3.74 20.49 2.45
N MET A 281 4.30 20.75 1.26
CA MET A 281 5.75 20.92 1.05
C MET A 281 6.23 22.34 1.34
N VAL A 282 5.37 23.35 1.20
CA VAL A 282 5.68 24.76 1.45
C VAL A 282 5.64 25.11 2.95
N ASP A 283 4.91 24.33 3.76
CA ASP A 283 4.67 24.61 5.19
C ASP A 283 5.83 24.17 6.14
N ARG A 284 7.08 24.18 5.65
CA ARG A 284 8.29 23.83 6.45
C ARG A 284 9.39 24.89 6.43
N THR A 285 9.02 26.17 6.43
CA THR A 285 9.96 27.26 6.76
C THR A 285 9.28 28.28 7.68
N PRO A 286 9.94 28.74 8.75
CA PRO A 286 9.35 29.71 9.67
C PRO A 286 9.38 31.14 9.09
N GLU A 287 8.21 31.78 9.14
CA GLU A 287 7.86 33.22 9.25
C GLU A 287 8.84 34.30 8.72
N ASP A 288 8.44 35.08 7.69
CA ASP A 288 7.82 36.43 7.84
C ASP A 288 7.41 37.06 6.47
N THR A 289 6.33 37.86 6.50
CA THR A 289 5.44 38.50 5.49
C THR A 289 6.04 39.52 4.46
N PRO A 290 5.27 40.15 3.52
CA PRO A 290 4.24 39.67 2.56
C PRO A 290 4.38 40.31 1.13
N THR A 291 3.35 40.13 0.28
CA THR A 291 2.84 40.97 -0.85
C THR A 291 3.14 40.65 -2.33
N GLU A 292 2.01 40.64 -3.09
CA GLU A 292 1.79 40.86 -4.53
C GLU A 292 2.39 39.83 -5.52
N GLY A 293 1.71 39.27 -6.51
CA GLY A 293 0.45 39.58 -7.16
C GLY A 293 0.55 39.06 -8.61
N THR A 294 -0.10 37.94 -8.90
CA THR A 294 -0.60 37.51 -10.23
C THR A 294 0.28 37.74 -11.48
N ARG A 295 1.05 36.71 -11.93
CA ARG A 295 1.30 36.34 -13.36
C ARG A 295 2.31 35.20 -13.63
N GLU A 296 2.55 34.26 -12.72
CA GLU A 296 3.66 33.28 -12.86
C GLU A 296 3.28 31.81 -13.21
N ASP A 297 2.00 31.45 -13.27
CA ASP A 297 1.59 30.03 -13.39
C ASP A 297 2.03 29.34 -14.69
N GLY A 298 2.07 30.06 -15.82
CA GLY A 298 2.45 29.47 -17.11
C GLY A 298 3.95 29.20 -17.28
N GLN A 299 4.82 29.97 -16.61
CA GLN A 299 6.27 29.84 -16.75
C GLN A 299 6.87 28.82 -15.76
N ARG A 300 6.19 28.58 -14.63
CA ARG A 300 6.58 27.52 -13.67
C ARG A 300 6.34 26.12 -14.22
N GLU A 301 5.25 25.89 -14.97
CA GLU A 301 4.97 24.59 -15.59
C GLU A 301 5.99 24.23 -16.68
N GLU A 302 6.34 25.16 -17.57
CA GLU A 302 7.38 24.94 -18.58
C GLU A 302 8.76 24.70 -17.96
N ALA A 303 9.11 25.42 -16.90
CA ALA A 303 10.36 25.23 -16.17
C ALA A 303 10.43 23.85 -15.48
N MET A 304 9.32 23.38 -14.88
CA MET A 304 9.24 22.04 -14.31
C MET A 304 9.36 20.95 -15.39
N HIS A 305 8.73 21.15 -16.55
CA HIS A 305 8.77 20.20 -17.65
C HIS A 305 10.18 20.09 -18.25
N ALA A 306 10.88 21.22 -18.42
CA ALA A 306 12.27 21.25 -18.87
C ALA A 306 13.23 20.58 -17.87
N VAL A 307 13.04 20.79 -16.57
CA VAL A 307 13.83 20.13 -15.51
C VAL A 307 13.59 18.62 -15.50
N LEU A 308 12.35 18.17 -15.71
CA LEU A 308 11.99 16.76 -15.82
C LEU A 308 12.62 16.09 -17.06
N VAL A 309 12.72 16.80 -18.19
CA VAL A 309 13.37 16.32 -19.41
C VAL A 309 14.90 16.24 -19.27
N GLN A 310 15.54 17.23 -18.66
CA GLN A 310 16.99 17.20 -18.41
C GLN A 310 17.40 16.11 -17.40
N LEU A 311 16.56 15.82 -16.41
CA LEU A 311 16.80 14.75 -15.45
C LEU A 311 16.54 13.35 -16.03
N ALA A 312 15.70 13.23 -17.05
CA ALA A 312 15.43 11.98 -17.76
C ALA A 312 16.54 11.60 -18.76
N LEU A 313 17.31 12.57 -19.27
CA LEU A 313 18.31 12.35 -20.33
C LEU A 313 19.75 12.07 -19.82
N GLY A 314 19.97 11.97 -18.52
CA GLY A 314 21.21 11.40 -17.96
C GLY A 314 22.51 12.09 -18.35
N ALA A 315 22.76 13.30 -17.84
CA ALA A 315 24.11 13.88 -17.82
C ALA A 315 24.85 13.49 -16.52
N ASN A 316 25.96 12.79 -16.67
CA ASN A 316 26.86 12.37 -15.60
C ASN A 316 28.09 13.29 -15.57
N PRO A 317 28.36 14.10 -14.52
CA PRO A 317 29.68 14.67 -14.36
C PRO A 317 30.57 13.65 -13.63
N GLY A 318 31.69 13.29 -14.25
CA GLY A 318 32.64 12.28 -13.72
C GLY A 318 33.27 12.63 -12.37
N PRO A 319 33.94 11.67 -11.72
CA PRO A 319 34.43 11.83 -10.35
C PRO A 319 35.73 12.65 -10.36
N GLY A 320 35.65 13.90 -9.89
CA GLY A 320 36.83 14.74 -9.66
C GLY A 320 36.66 16.18 -10.08
N ALA A 321 35.88 16.95 -9.33
CA ALA A 321 35.98 18.42 -9.32
C ALA A 321 35.41 18.94 -7.99
N GLU A 322 36.28 19.13 -7.00
CA GLU A 322 36.08 20.19 -6.03
C GLU A 322 36.26 21.53 -6.76
N THR A 323 35.23 22.35 -6.82
CA THR A 323 35.40 23.80 -6.92
C THR A 323 34.32 24.49 -6.10
N SER A 324 34.75 25.06 -4.97
CA SER A 324 34.04 26.14 -4.31
C SER A 324 34.02 27.34 -5.25
N ILE A 325 32.84 27.88 -5.55
CA ILE A 325 32.72 29.27 -5.95
C ILE A 325 31.55 29.85 -5.17
N GLY A 326 31.88 30.60 -4.13
CA GLY A 326 30.94 31.50 -3.49
C GLY A 326 30.72 32.72 -4.38
N TRP A 327 29.46 33.05 -4.63
CA TRP A 327 29.05 34.41 -4.97
C TRP A 327 27.89 34.80 -4.07
N THR A 328 28.21 35.75 -3.20
CA THR A 328 27.32 36.65 -2.49
C THR A 328 26.40 37.40 -3.46
N GLU A 329 25.14 37.51 -3.05
CA GLU A 329 24.16 38.58 -3.32
C GLU A 329 23.89 39.09 -4.76
N THR A 330 22.58 39.07 -5.05
CA THR A 330 21.81 39.92 -5.99
C THR A 330 21.70 39.51 -7.47
N ALA A 331 20.70 38.65 -7.69
CA ALA A 331 19.59 38.83 -8.64
C ALA A 331 19.81 38.75 -10.17
N VAL A 332 18.99 37.86 -10.78
CA VAL A 332 18.31 37.97 -12.09
C VAL A 332 18.98 37.34 -13.33
N ALA A 333 18.22 36.38 -13.87
CA ALA A 333 18.01 36.04 -15.28
C ALA A 333 18.96 35.10 -16.02
N ALA A 334 18.26 34.24 -16.78
CA ALA A 334 18.60 33.71 -18.09
C ALA A 334 19.55 32.50 -18.16
N VAL A 335 18.91 31.34 -18.27
CA VAL A 335 18.94 30.47 -19.47
C VAL A 335 20.31 30.34 -20.14
N SER A 336 20.89 29.14 -20.05
CA SER A 336 21.49 28.36 -21.17
C SER A 336 22.65 27.49 -20.66
N PHE A 337 22.50 26.16 -20.80
CA PHE A 337 23.65 25.24 -20.92
C PHE A 337 24.34 25.51 -22.27
N PRO A 338 25.68 25.46 -22.37
CA PRO A 338 26.43 24.20 -22.48
C PRO A 338 27.73 24.23 -21.63
N CYS A 339 28.40 23.12 -21.31
CA CYS A 339 28.61 21.89 -22.06
C CYS A 339 28.78 20.71 -21.11
#